data_AF-A0A9X8R1Y7-F1
#
_entry.id   AF-A0A9X8R1Y7-F1
#
_cell.length_a   1.000
_cell.length_b   1.000
_cell.length_c   1.000
_cell.angle_alpha   90.00
_cell.angle_beta   90.00
_cell.angle_gamma   90.00
#
_symmetry.space_group_name_H-M   'P 1'
#
loop_
_entity.id
_entity.type
_entity.pdbx_description
1 polymer ?
#
loop_
_entity_poly.entity_id
_entity_poly.type
_entity_poly.pdbx_seq_one_letter_code
_entity_poly.pdbx_strand_id
1 'polypeptide(L)'
;MAFPLAPRDAFPDWPDIDPTGLPEAYARAWTLRDNLTRTIERFIANGWASSQSDFANRCGVSHSALSTWLSGSKWPATWLVQRVEYATQAPLWPRQVAAKTDRRPLGGDYDFPPLEHERG
;
A
#
# COMPACT_ATOMS: atom_id res chain seq x y z
N MET A 1 6.01 19.37 9.44
CA MET A 1 6.00 19.00 8.01
C MET A 1 4.56 18.73 7.61
N ALA A 2 4.07 19.36 6.55
CA ALA A 2 2.77 19.01 5.98
C ALA A 2 2.88 17.66 5.25
N PHE A 3 1.82 16.85 5.32
CA PHE A 3 1.74 15.62 4.52
C PHE A 3 1.69 16.01 3.03
N PRO A 4 2.35 15.26 2.12
CA PRO A 4 2.34 15.57 0.70
C PRO A 4 0.91 15.64 0.14
N LEU A 5 0.69 16.52 -0.83
CA LEU A 5 -0.56 16.61 -1.58
C LEU A 5 -0.93 15.25 -2.17
N ALA A 6 -2.23 15.01 -2.40
CA ALA A 6 -2.67 13.79 -3.05
C ALA A 6 -2.02 13.66 -4.45
N PRO A 7 -1.78 12.44 -4.94
CA PRO A 7 -1.11 12.24 -6.23
C PRO A 7 -1.72 13.05 -7.38
N ARG A 8 -3.05 13.11 -7.49
CA ARG A 8 -3.74 13.87 -8.54
C ARG A 8 -3.62 15.39 -8.39
N ASP A 9 -3.52 15.88 -7.15
CA ASP A 9 -3.33 17.30 -6.88
C ASP A 9 -1.89 17.74 -7.16
N ALA A 10 -0.91 16.85 -6.94
CA ALA A 10 0.49 17.08 -7.22
C ALA A 10 0.85 16.88 -8.71
N PHE A 11 0.18 15.93 -9.37
CA PHE A 11 0.41 15.55 -10.76
C PHE A 11 -0.95 15.47 -11.49
N PRO A 12 -1.37 16.52 -12.22
CA PRO A 12 -2.67 16.58 -12.87
C PRO A 12 -2.95 15.44 -13.86
N ASP A 13 -1.89 14.96 -14.53
CA ASP A 13 -1.96 13.88 -15.52
C ASP A 13 -2.00 12.48 -14.89
N TRP A 14 -2.12 12.37 -13.56
CA TRP A 14 -2.19 11.08 -12.88
C TRP A 14 -3.40 10.24 -13.34
N PRO A 15 -3.24 8.93 -13.60
CA PRO A 15 -2.02 8.11 -13.45
C PRO A 15 -1.15 8.03 -14.73
N ASP A 16 -1.51 8.75 -15.79
CA ASP A 16 -0.89 8.72 -17.13
C ASP A 16 0.42 9.52 -17.20
N ILE A 17 1.32 9.25 -16.25
CA ILE A 17 2.64 9.87 -16.11
C ILE A 17 3.74 8.82 -16.04
N ASP A 18 4.95 9.19 -16.45
CA ASP A 18 6.13 8.34 -16.30
C ASP A 18 6.59 8.30 -14.83
N PRO A 19 6.58 7.13 -14.16
CA PRO A 19 6.96 7.02 -12.76
C PRO A 19 8.47 7.20 -12.50
N THR A 20 9.33 7.15 -13.52
CA THR A 20 10.80 7.18 -13.34
C THR A 20 11.33 8.53 -12.84
N GLY A 21 10.59 9.62 -13.09
CA GLY A 21 10.92 10.98 -12.64
C GLY A 21 10.19 11.42 -11.36
N LEU A 22 9.36 10.56 -10.76
CA LEU A 22 8.57 10.95 -9.59
C LEU A 22 9.40 10.97 -8.30
N PRO A 23 9.11 11.89 -7.36
CA PRO A 23 9.64 11.78 -6.01
C PRO A 23 9.24 10.43 -5.39
N GLU A 24 10.12 9.88 -4.55
CA GLU A 24 10.02 8.50 -4.05
C GLU A 24 8.62 8.12 -3.52
N ALA A 25 7.98 9.01 -2.76
CA ALA A 25 6.65 8.76 -2.21
C ALA A 25 5.58 8.57 -3.31
N TYR A 26 5.63 9.39 -4.36
CA TYR A 26 4.69 9.32 -5.49
C TYR A 26 5.01 8.15 -6.40
N ALA A 27 6.29 7.82 -6.62
CA ALA A 27 6.68 6.61 -7.34
C ALA A 27 6.16 5.34 -6.66
N ARG A 28 6.23 5.27 -5.32
CA ARG A 28 5.65 4.17 -4.53
C ARG A 28 4.13 4.11 -4.64
N ALA A 29 3.44 5.24 -4.57
CA ALA A 29 1.99 5.30 -4.76
C ALA A 29 1.59 4.83 -6.17
N TRP A 30 2.37 5.22 -7.19
CA TRP A 30 2.13 4.83 -8.58
C TRP A 30 2.30 3.32 -8.73
N THR A 31 3.36 2.76 -8.14
CA THR A 31 3.62 1.31 -8.15
C THR A 31 2.51 0.54 -7.45
N LEU A 32 2.03 1.03 -6.30
CA LEU A 32 0.88 0.42 -5.61
C LEU A 32 -0.37 0.43 -6.50
N ARG A 33 -0.65 1.55 -7.17
CA ARG A 33 -1.78 1.67 -8.09
C ARG A 33 -1.67 0.69 -9.25
N ASP A 34 -0.49 0.55 -9.85
CA ASP A 34 -0.24 -0.39 -10.95
C ASP A 34 -0.41 -1.84 -10.48
N ASN A 35 0.20 -2.21 -9.34
CA ASN A 35 0.03 -3.53 -8.73
C ASN A 35 -1.43 -3.84 -8.40
N LEU A 36 -2.17 -2.85 -7.88
CA LEU A 36 -3.58 -3.00 -7.57
C LEU A 36 -4.41 -3.23 -8.84
N THR A 37 -4.14 -2.49 -9.91
CA THR A 37 -4.84 -2.62 -11.20
C THR A 37 -4.63 -4.03 -11.76
N ARG A 38 -3.37 -4.47 -11.84
CA ARG A 38 -3.02 -5.83 -12.32
C ARG A 38 -3.62 -6.92 -11.44
N THR A 39 -3.66 -6.71 -10.13
CA THR A 39 -4.29 -7.66 -9.20
C THR A 39 -5.78 -7.76 -9.45
N ILE A 40 -6.49 -6.63 -9.58
CA ILE A 40 -7.93 -6.62 -9.90
C ILE A 40 -8.18 -7.37 -11.21
N GLU A 41 -7.47 -7.02 -12.28
CA GLU A 41 -7.61 -7.63 -13.60
C GLU A 41 -7.36 -9.14 -13.56
N ARG A 42 -6.30 -9.59 -12.89
CA ARG A 42 -5.96 -11.01 -12.73
C ARG A 42 -7.05 -11.79 -12.02
N PHE A 43 -7.57 -11.25 -10.91
CA PHE A 43 -8.59 -11.95 -10.12
C PHE A 43 -9.96 -11.96 -10.80
N ILE A 44 -10.26 -10.96 -11.62
CA ILE A 44 -11.45 -10.96 -12.48
C ILE A 44 -11.28 -11.99 -13.61
N ALA A 45 -10.15 -11.99 -14.31
CA ALA A 45 -9.87 -12.91 -15.41
C ALA A 45 -9.91 -14.39 -14.96
N ASN A 46 -9.49 -14.67 -13.74
CA ASN A 46 -9.53 -16.02 -13.15
C ASN A 46 -10.90 -16.42 -12.59
N GLY A 47 -11.92 -15.56 -12.71
CA GLY A 47 -13.28 -15.82 -12.23
C GLY A 47 -13.44 -15.76 -10.70
N TRP A 48 -12.43 -15.31 -9.96
CA TRP A 48 -12.55 -15.13 -8.51
C TRP A 48 -13.45 -13.94 -8.15
N ALA A 49 -13.42 -12.88 -8.95
CA ALA A 49 -14.35 -11.77 -8.88
C ALA A 49 -15.04 -11.56 -10.24
N SER A 50 -16.29 -11.13 -10.21
CA SER A 50 -17.08 -10.82 -11.42
C SER A 50 -16.87 -9.39 -11.92
N SER A 51 -16.43 -8.50 -11.04
CA SER A 51 -16.25 -7.07 -11.31
C SER A 51 -15.31 -6.44 -10.28
N GLN A 52 -14.90 -5.19 -10.51
CA GLN A 52 -14.11 -4.44 -9.53
C GLN A 52 -14.86 -4.23 -8.19
N SER A 53 -16.17 -4.03 -8.24
CA SER A 53 -17.01 -3.90 -7.03
C SER A 53 -17.08 -5.20 -6.24
N ASP A 54 -17.26 -6.34 -6.92
CA ASP A 54 -17.23 -7.67 -6.30
C ASP A 54 -15.85 -7.98 -5.70
N PHE A 55 -14.78 -7.65 -6.42
CA PHE A 55 -13.41 -7.73 -5.91
C PHE A 55 -13.23 -6.94 -4.60
N ALA A 56 -13.73 -5.69 -4.57
CA ALA A 56 -13.66 -4.84 -3.38
C ALA A 56 -14.38 -5.49 -2.19
N ASN A 57 -15.61 -5.96 -2.42
CA ASN A 57 -16.44 -6.62 -1.40
C ASN A 57 -15.76 -7.86 -0.84
N ARG A 58 -15.18 -8.71 -1.71
CA ARG A 58 -14.44 -9.91 -1.31
C ARG A 58 -13.17 -9.60 -0.52
N CYS A 59 -12.52 -8.47 -0.80
CA CYS A 59 -11.39 -7.97 -0.02
C CYS A 59 -11.82 -7.25 1.28
N GLY A 60 -13.12 -7.10 1.56
CA GLY A 60 -13.62 -6.37 2.72
C GLY A 60 -13.32 -4.86 2.66
N VAL A 61 -13.28 -4.27 1.47
CA VAL A 61 -13.05 -2.84 1.23
C VAL A 61 -14.16 -2.25 0.37
N SER A 62 -14.39 -0.94 0.45
CA SER A 62 -15.39 -0.30 -0.41
C SER A 62 -14.85 -0.08 -1.82
N HIS A 63 -15.72 -0.21 -2.82
CA HIS A 63 -15.37 0.12 -4.21
C HIS A 63 -14.86 1.57 -4.35
N SER A 64 -15.47 2.49 -3.60
CA SER A 64 -15.03 3.90 -3.57
C SER A 64 -13.62 4.07 -3.05
N ALA A 65 -13.16 3.26 -2.09
CA ALA A 65 -11.78 3.32 -1.60
C ALA A 65 -10.79 2.92 -2.71
N LEU A 66 -11.06 1.82 -3.42
CA LEU A 66 -10.23 1.39 -4.54
C LEU A 66 -10.18 2.45 -5.65
N SER A 67 -11.34 2.98 -6.05
CA SER A 67 -11.43 4.03 -7.08
C SER A 67 -10.66 5.30 -6.69
N THR A 68 -10.71 5.68 -5.41
CA THR A 68 -9.96 6.84 -4.89
C THR A 68 -8.45 6.66 -5.05
N TRP A 69 -7.93 5.45 -4.83
CA TRP A 69 -6.50 5.17 -4.96
C TRP A 69 -6.06 5.06 -6.41
N LEU A 70 -6.86 4.40 -7.25
CA LEU A 70 -6.57 4.26 -8.67
C LEU A 70 -6.52 5.62 -9.38
N SER A 71 -7.42 6.52 -8.99
CA SER A 71 -7.46 7.90 -9.51
C SER A 71 -6.44 8.84 -8.86
N GLY A 72 -5.74 8.41 -7.80
CA GLY A 72 -4.81 9.27 -7.07
C GLY A 72 -5.47 10.41 -6.29
N SER A 73 -6.79 10.36 -6.08
CA SER A 73 -7.55 11.42 -5.40
C SER A 73 -7.24 11.50 -3.90
N LYS A 74 -6.77 10.40 -3.29
CA LYS A 74 -6.23 10.37 -1.93
C LYS A 74 -5.10 9.36 -1.82
N TRP A 75 -4.27 9.54 -0.80
CA TRP A 75 -3.27 8.55 -0.41
C TRP A 75 -3.90 7.22 0.02
N PRO A 76 -3.30 6.07 -0.33
CA PRO A 76 -3.76 4.76 0.13
C PRO A 76 -3.70 4.65 1.66
N ALA A 77 -4.80 4.22 2.26
CA ALA A 77 -4.83 3.95 3.70
C ALA A 77 -4.22 2.56 3.96
N THR A 78 -3.14 2.49 4.75
CA THR A 78 -2.36 1.27 4.97
C THR A 78 -3.20 0.07 5.41
N TRP A 79 -4.17 0.29 6.31
CA TRP A 79 -5.03 -0.78 6.83
C TRP A 79 -5.95 -1.38 5.74
N LEU A 80 -6.40 -0.59 4.78
CA LEU A 80 -7.20 -1.08 3.65
C LEU A 80 -6.30 -1.81 2.65
N VAL A 81 -5.06 -1.34 2.44
CA VAL A 81 -4.09 -2.02 1.57
C VAL A 81 -3.80 -3.41 2.13
N GLN A 82 -3.58 -3.51 3.44
CA GLN A 82 -3.38 -4.78 4.14
C GLN A 82 -4.56 -5.75 3.96
N ARG A 83 -5.81 -5.26 3.94
CA ARG A 83 -6.98 -6.11 3.66
C ARG A 83 -6.93 -6.72 2.25
N VAL A 84 -6.59 -5.91 1.26
CA VAL A 84 -6.47 -6.39 -0.13
C VAL A 84 -5.31 -7.37 -0.26
N GLU A 85 -4.14 -7.06 0.32
CA GLU A 85 -2.98 -7.96 0.32
C GLU A 85 -3.29 -9.30 1.02
N TYR A 86 -4.03 -9.26 2.14
CA TYR A 86 -4.47 -10.46 2.85
C TYR A 86 -5.46 -11.29 2.03
N ALA A 87 -6.45 -10.67 1.39
CA ALA A 87 -7.44 -11.40 0.59
C ALA A 87 -6.84 -12.01 -0.69
N THR A 88 -5.89 -11.31 -1.31
CA THR A 88 -5.31 -11.69 -2.61
C THR A 88 -4.00 -12.46 -2.48
N GLN A 89 -3.39 -12.48 -1.29
CA GLN A 89 -2.04 -13.00 -1.06
C GLN A 89 -1.01 -12.39 -2.03
N ALA A 90 -1.27 -11.20 -2.55
CA ALA A 90 -0.45 -10.49 -3.51
C ALA A 90 0.08 -9.19 -2.88
N PRO A 91 1.40 -8.95 -2.89
CA PRO A 91 1.95 -7.70 -2.37
C PRO A 91 1.56 -6.55 -3.31
N LEU A 92 0.97 -5.50 -2.74
CA LEU A 92 0.61 -4.28 -3.47
C LEU A 92 1.69 -3.22 -3.31
N TRP A 93 2.27 -3.06 -2.12
CA TRP A 93 3.41 -2.18 -1.96
C TRP A 93 4.65 -2.75 -2.67
N PRO A 94 5.48 -1.90 -3.31
CA PRO A 94 6.78 -2.33 -3.80
C PRO A 94 7.57 -2.89 -2.61
N ARG A 95 8.11 -4.11 -2.78
CA ARG A 95 8.95 -4.73 -1.75
C ARG A 95 10.06 -3.76 -1.39
N GLN A 96 10.07 -3.33 -0.14
CA GLN A 96 11.24 -2.66 0.41
C GLN A 96 12.35 -3.70 0.42
N VAL A 97 13.31 -3.55 -0.49
CA VAL A 97 14.59 -4.25 -0.32
C VAL A 97 15.11 -3.71 1.00
N ALA A 98 15.10 -4.54 2.04
CA ALA A 98 15.75 -4.18 3.28
C ALA A 98 17.16 -3.75 2.88
N ALA A 99 17.47 -2.46 3.04
CA ALA A 99 18.85 -2.02 2.90
C ALA A 99 19.63 -2.98 3.76
N LYS A 100 20.59 -3.72 3.18
CA LYS A 100 21.54 -4.53 3.92
C LYS A 100 22.15 -3.55 4.89
N THR A 101 21.59 -3.50 6.09
CA THR A 101 22.14 -2.61 7.07
C THR A 101 23.38 -3.36 7.46
N ASP A 102 24.53 -2.72 7.24
CA ASP A 102 25.78 -3.07 7.88
C ASP A 102 25.65 -2.74 9.39
N ARG A 103 24.54 -3.21 9.99
CA ARG A 103 24.23 -3.13 11.39
C ARG A 103 25.17 -4.14 12.00
N ARG A 104 26.33 -3.63 12.45
CA ARG A 104 26.72 -3.92 13.84
C ARG A 104 25.42 -4.00 14.64
N PRO A 105 25.16 -5.08 15.39
CA PRO A 105 24.07 -5.06 16.34
C PRO A 105 24.22 -3.75 17.11
N LEU A 106 23.14 -2.98 17.20
CA LEU A 106 23.06 -1.89 18.17
C LEU A 106 23.21 -2.59 19.51
N GLY A 107 24.46 -2.76 19.93
CA GLY A 107 24.83 -3.44 21.14
C GLY A 107 24.35 -2.62 22.32
N GLY A 108 23.86 -3.35 23.31
CA GLY A 108 23.82 -2.90 24.69
C GLY A 108 22.59 -2.08 25.06
N ASP A 109 21.82 -2.62 25.99
CA ASP A 109 21.25 -1.83 27.09
C ASP A 109 19.90 -1.12 26.86
N TYR A 110 19.02 -1.67 26.02
CA TYR A 110 17.59 -1.42 26.23
C TYR A 110 17.05 -2.39 27.27
N ASP A 111 17.09 -1.95 28.53
CA ASP A 111 16.38 -2.59 29.63
C ASP A 111 14.88 -2.26 29.47
N PHE A 112 14.11 -3.23 28.97
CA PHE A 112 12.65 -3.11 28.97
C PHE A 112 12.19 -3.25 30.42
N PRO A 113 11.62 -2.21 31.06
CA PRO A 113 11.04 -2.39 32.37
C PRO A 113 9.94 -3.47 32.23
N PRO A 114 9.90 -4.46 33.14
CA PRO A 114 8.92 -5.53 33.07
C PRO A 114 7.51 -4.93 33.05
N LEU A 115 6.69 -5.44 32.14
CA LEU A 115 5.32 -4.99 31.98
C LEU A 115 4.55 -5.24 33.29
N GLU A 116 3.80 -4.23 33.76
CA GLU A 116 3.17 -4.20 35.09
C GLU A 116 2.19 -5.34 35.40
N HIS A 117 1.87 -6.19 34.42
CA HIS A 117 0.98 -7.34 34.54
C HIS A 117 1.67 -8.63 35.01
N GLU A 118 3.00 -8.64 35.17
CA GLU A 118 3.75 -9.79 35.69
C GLU A 118 4.08 -9.71 37.19
N ARG A 119 3.54 -8.72 37.91
CA ARG A 119 3.62 -8.64 39.38
C ARG A 119 2.36 -9.20 40.03
N GLY A 120 2.25 -10.53 39.98
CA GLY A 120 1.37 -11.31 40.86
C GLY A 120 2.02 -11.54 42.22
#